data_AF-A0AAW8CS77-F1
#
_entry.id   AF-A0AAW8CS77-F1
#
_cell.length_a   1.000
_cell.length_b   1.000
_cell.length_c   1.000
_cell.angle_alpha   90.00
_cell.angle_beta   90.00
_cell.angle_gamma   90.00
#
_symmetry.space_group_name_H-M   'P 1'
#
loop_
_entity.id
_entity.type
_entity.pdbx_description
1 polymer ?
#
loop_
_entity_poly.entity_id
_entity_poly.type
_entity_poly.pdbx_seq_one_letter_code
_entity_poly.pdbx_strand_id
1 'polypeptide(L)'
;MSEQQIEEQVTQTTKTTMSVKQTIAYLAEKFPLCFSIEGEAKPLKVGLFQDLALALEGDEKVSKTMLRQAMRGYTMGWRYLNACKEGAERVDLEGNPAGVIDADQALHAAQTLAESKKMVAERKAQQRKAERKEFFKKKTLEERKNDNATAQRKPRTEKVKKPENLTAIDTTEITKGTKVKVKIGSTVQAATVLAVEKQEARVQLTSGLILNVTFNTLFV
;
A
#
# COMPACT_ATOMS: atom_id res chain seq x y z
N MET A 1 19.58 4.44 -59.01
CA MET A 1 20.04 4.25 -57.61
C MET A 1 18.78 4.26 -56.78
N SER A 2 18.21 3.07 -56.62
CA SER A 2 16.78 2.84 -56.71
C SER A 2 16.09 2.94 -55.35
N GLU A 3 14.95 3.63 -55.32
CA GLU A 3 14.02 3.77 -54.19
C GLU A 3 13.61 2.41 -53.57
N GLN A 4 13.77 1.32 -54.32
CA GLN A 4 13.52 -0.06 -53.89
C GLN A 4 14.42 -0.53 -52.73
N GLN A 5 15.60 0.05 -52.53
CA GLN A 5 16.48 -0.32 -51.41
C GLN A 5 16.12 0.39 -50.09
N ILE A 6 15.26 1.40 -50.11
CA ILE A 6 14.82 2.09 -48.90
C ILE A 6 13.61 1.37 -48.28
N GLU A 7 12.72 0.78 -49.10
CA GLU A 7 11.55 0.04 -48.60
C GLU A 7 11.91 -1.28 -47.88
N GLU A 8 12.97 -1.98 -48.30
CA GLU A 8 13.44 -3.19 -47.61
C GLU A 8 14.17 -2.92 -46.28
N GLN A 9 14.64 -1.69 -46.04
CA GLN A 9 15.29 -1.33 -44.76
C GLN A 9 14.31 -0.77 -43.73
N VAL A 10 13.16 -0.23 -44.14
CA VAL A 10 12.15 0.33 -43.21
C VAL A 10 11.33 -0.77 -42.52
N THR A 11 11.27 -1.99 -43.05
CA THR A 11 10.59 -3.12 -42.37
C THR A 11 11.42 -3.77 -41.26
N GLN A 12 12.72 -3.46 -41.14
CA GLN A 12 13.59 -4.11 -40.17
C GLN A 12 13.61 -3.45 -38.78
N THR A 13 13.17 -2.19 -38.65
CA THR A 13 13.27 -1.41 -37.41
C THR A 13 11.99 -1.32 -36.58
N THR A 14 10.90 -1.99 -36.98
CA THR A 14 9.68 -2.13 -36.16
C THR A 14 9.22 -3.58 -35.99
N LYS A 15 10.15 -4.53 -35.81
CA LYS A 15 9.78 -5.88 -35.36
C LYS A 15 9.33 -5.80 -33.91
N THR A 16 8.06 -5.50 -33.69
CA THR A 16 7.39 -5.71 -32.40
C THR A 16 7.41 -7.22 -32.12
N THR A 17 8.50 -7.68 -31.52
CA THR A 17 8.61 -9.06 -31.05
C THR A 17 7.48 -9.31 -30.05
N MET A 18 6.70 -10.35 -30.29
CA MET A 18 5.57 -10.71 -29.43
C MET A 18 6.07 -10.89 -27.99
N SER A 19 5.27 -10.43 -27.01
CA SER A 19 5.58 -10.67 -25.61
C SER A 19 5.62 -12.18 -25.31
N VAL A 20 6.28 -12.57 -24.21
CA VAL A 20 6.37 -13.97 -23.77
C VAL A 20 4.98 -14.64 -23.69
N LYS A 21 3.97 -13.92 -23.18
CA LYS A 21 2.60 -14.44 -23.08
C LYS A 21 1.94 -14.61 -24.44
N GLN A 22 2.12 -13.65 -25.35
CA GLN A 22 1.62 -13.75 -26.72
C GLN A 22 2.29 -14.88 -27.50
N THR A 23 3.58 -15.10 -27.27
CA THR A 23 4.31 -16.23 -27.87
C THR A 23 3.75 -17.57 -27.39
N ILE A 24 3.45 -17.72 -26.11
CA ILE A 24 2.81 -18.94 -25.58
C ILE A 24 1.40 -19.14 -26.19
N ALA A 25 0.62 -18.06 -26.32
CA ALA A 25 -0.71 -18.13 -26.95
C ALA A 25 -0.60 -18.58 -28.41
N TYR A 26 0.32 -17.99 -29.18
CA TYR A 26 0.59 -18.38 -30.57
C TYR A 26 1.04 -19.84 -30.69
N LEU A 27 1.90 -20.31 -29.79
CA LEU A 27 2.33 -21.71 -29.77
C LEU A 27 1.17 -22.67 -29.48
N ALA A 28 0.21 -22.27 -28.64
CA ALA A 28 -0.97 -23.07 -28.37
C ALA A 28 -2.00 -23.06 -29.49
N GLU A 29 -2.10 -21.98 -30.26
CA GLU A 29 -2.89 -21.95 -31.49
C GLU A 29 -2.27 -22.88 -32.55
N LYS A 30 -0.94 -22.86 -32.70
CA LYS A 30 -0.24 -23.66 -33.72
C LYS A 30 -0.10 -25.14 -33.33
N PHE A 31 0.07 -25.43 -32.04
CA PHE A 31 0.28 -26.78 -31.50
C PHE A 31 -0.68 -27.05 -30.33
N PRO A 32 -2.00 -27.21 -30.60
CA PRO A 32 -3.03 -27.34 -29.55
C PRO A 32 -2.94 -28.64 -28.75
N LEU A 33 -2.30 -29.67 -29.29
CA LEU A 33 -2.12 -30.96 -28.63
C LEU A 33 -1.00 -30.92 -27.57
N CYS A 34 -0.01 -30.06 -27.78
CA CYS A 34 1.18 -29.92 -26.95
C CYS A 34 1.03 -28.79 -25.91
N PHE A 35 0.50 -27.65 -26.34
CA PHE A 35 0.33 -26.47 -25.50
C PHE A 35 -1.16 -26.22 -25.21
N SER A 36 -1.47 -25.81 -23.98
CA SER A 36 -2.86 -25.54 -23.57
C SER A 36 -2.96 -24.20 -22.82
N ILE A 37 -3.72 -23.25 -23.38
CA ILE A 37 -3.97 -21.94 -22.76
C ILE A 37 -4.96 -22.08 -21.60
N GLU A 38 -5.96 -22.94 -21.77
CA GLU A 38 -7.04 -23.16 -20.81
C GLU A 38 -7.10 -24.67 -20.49
N GLY A 39 -7.00 -25.05 -19.21
CA GLY A 39 -7.01 -26.46 -18.78
C GLY A 39 -5.73 -26.93 -18.08
N GLU A 40 -5.51 -28.24 -18.03
CA GLU A 40 -4.28 -28.83 -17.49
C GLU A 40 -3.19 -28.83 -18.56
N ALA A 41 -2.01 -28.32 -18.24
CA ALA A 41 -0.88 -28.33 -19.16
C ALA A 41 -0.27 -29.74 -19.17
N LYS A 42 0.04 -30.31 -20.33
CA LYS A 42 0.69 -31.62 -20.39
C LYS A 42 2.22 -31.48 -20.23
N PRO A 43 2.91 -32.48 -19.64
CA PRO A 43 4.37 -32.48 -19.60
C PRO A 43 4.99 -32.51 -20.99
N LEU A 44 6.01 -31.69 -21.23
CA LEU A 44 6.61 -31.56 -22.56
C LEU A 44 7.76 -32.57 -22.75
N LYS A 45 7.98 -33.00 -23.99
CA LYS A 45 9.16 -33.76 -24.41
C LYS A 45 10.46 -33.04 -24.03
N VAL A 46 11.46 -33.80 -23.56
CA VAL A 46 12.80 -33.26 -23.30
C VAL A 46 13.42 -32.86 -24.64
N GLY A 47 13.88 -31.61 -24.76
CA GLY A 47 14.43 -31.09 -26.01
C GLY A 47 13.40 -30.59 -27.03
N LEU A 48 12.11 -30.44 -26.64
CA LEU A 48 11.05 -29.90 -27.52
C LEU A 48 11.41 -28.55 -28.17
N PHE A 49 12.31 -27.77 -27.55
CA PHE A 49 12.80 -26.52 -28.12
C PHE A 49 13.43 -26.71 -29.51
N GLN A 50 14.18 -27.80 -29.74
CA GLN A 50 14.83 -28.05 -31.03
C GLN A 50 13.78 -28.35 -32.11
N ASP A 51 12.80 -29.19 -31.77
CA ASP A 51 11.70 -29.55 -32.65
C ASP A 51 10.88 -28.29 -33.02
N LEU A 52 10.61 -27.41 -32.03
CA LEU A 52 9.95 -26.12 -32.27
C LEU A 52 10.78 -25.18 -33.14
N ALA A 53 12.10 -25.11 -32.90
CA ALA A 53 12.98 -24.24 -33.67
C ALA A 53 12.98 -24.64 -35.14
N LEU A 54 12.98 -25.93 -35.45
CA LEU A 54 12.90 -26.45 -36.81
C LEU A 54 11.52 -26.20 -37.43
N ALA A 55 10.43 -26.43 -36.69
CA ALA A 55 9.07 -26.17 -37.17
C ALA A 55 8.75 -24.68 -37.37
N LEU A 56 9.50 -23.77 -36.73
CA LEU A 56 9.31 -22.32 -36.76
C LEU A 56 10.43 -21.57 -37.49
N GLU A 57 11.33 -22.26 -38.18
CA GLU A 57 12.53 -21.66 -38.79
C GLU A 57 12.22 -20.59 -39.85
N GLY A 58 11.03 -20.63 -40.46
CA GLY A 58 10.53 -19.62 -41.40
C GLY A 58 9.57 -18.58 -40.82
N ASP A 59 9.28 -18.62 -39.52
CA ASP A 59 8.24 -17.79 -38.89
C ASP A 59 8.86 -16.56 -38.22
N GLU A 60 8.81 -15.40 -38.89
CA GLU A 60 9.46 -14.16 -38.43
C GLU A 60 8.86 -13.60 -37.12
N LYS A 61 7.69 -14.08 -36.72
CA LYS A 61 6.96 -13.63 -35.52
C LYS A 61 7.62 -14.09 -34.21
N VAL A 62 8.39 -15.19 -34.22
CA VAL A 62 8.96 -15.78 -33.01
C VAL A 62 10.47 -15.96 -33.15
N SER A 63 11.24 -15.17 -32.39
CA SER A 63 12.69 -15.34 -32.34
C SER A 63 13.09 -16.53 -31.45
N LYS A 64 14.21 -17.21 -31.76
CA LYS A 64 14.75 -18.32 -30.96
C LYS A 64 14.97 -17.95 -29.48
N THR A 65 15.33 -16.70 -29.20
CA THR A 65 15.49 -16.18 -27.83
C THR A 65 14.16 -16.03 -27.12
N MET A 66 13.15 -15.47 -27.80
CA MET A 66 11.80 -15.34 -27.25
C MET A 66 11.16 -16.71 -27.02
N LEU A 67 11.39 -17.67 -27.93
CA LEU A 67 10.93 -19.05 -27.80
C LEU A 67 11.47 -19.72 -26.52
N ARG A 68 12.76 -19.54 -26.20
CA ARG A 68 13.33 -20.01 -24.93
C ARG A 68 12.67 -19.38 -23.71
N GLN A 69 12.44 -18.06 -23.76
CA GLN A 69 11.78 -17.34 -22.66
C GLN A 69 10.32 -17.79 -22.48
N ALA A 70 9.59 -17.99 -23.59
CA ALA A 70 8.24 -18.54 -23.61
C ALA A 70 8.19 -19.95 -23.03
N MET A 71 9.09 -20.83 -23.46
CA MET A 71 9.20 -22.19 -22.93
C MET A 71 9.45 -22.18 -21.42
N ARG A 72 10.41 -21.38 -20.95
CA ARG A 72 10.71 -21.26 -19.52
C ARG A 72 9.51 -20.69 -18.74
N GLY A 73 8.82 -19.70 -19.29
CA GLY A 73 7.61 -19.13 -18.69
C GLY A 73 6.48 -20.14 -18.57
N TYR A 74 6.31 -21.00 -19.58
CA TYR A 74 5.31 -22.07 -19.60
C TYR A 74 5.65 -23.16 -18.57
N THR A 75 6.88 -23.66 -18.56
CA THR A 75 7.29 -24.77 -17.67
C THR A 75 7.44 -24.38 -16.19
N MET A 76 7.66 -23.10 -15.90
CA MET A 76 7.66 -22.60 -14.51
C MET A 76 6.27 -22.20 -14.00
N GLY A 77 5.23 -22.28 -14.85
CA GLY A 77 3.87 -21.99 -14.46
C GLY A 77 3.31 -23.05 -13.50
N TRP A 78 2.47 -22.63 -12.54
CA TRP A 78 1.84 -23.54 -11.58
C TRP A 78 1.04 -24.66 -12.24
N ARG A 79 0.41 -24.37 -13.39
CA ARG A 79 -0.34 -25.35 -14.18
C ARG A 79 0.56 -26.49 -14.67
N TYR A 80 1.74 -26.15 -15.17
CA TYR A 80 2.71 -27.13 -15.65
C TYR A 80 3.33 -27.94 -14.51
N LEU A 81 3.78 -27.27 -13.45
CA LEU A 81 4.37 -27.94 -12.29
C LEU A 81 3.37 -28.91 -11.62
N ASN A 82 2.07 -28.62 -11.67
CA ASN A 82 1.03 -29.50 -11.12
C ASN A 82 0.77 -30.75 -11.98
N ALA A 83 1.01 -30.66 -13.29
CA ALA A 83 0.86 -31.79 -14.21
C ALA A 83 2.07 -32.72 -14.23
N CYS A 84 3.23 -32.23 -13.78
CA CYS A 84 4.44 -33.03 -13.61
C CYS A 84 4.31 -34.00 -12.41
N LYS A 85 3.56 -35.08 -12.60
CA LYS A 85 3.42 -36.18 -11.64
C LYS A 85 4.24 -37.38 -12.09
N GLU A 86 4.60 -38.23 -11.13
CA GLU A 86 5.28 -39.49 -11.41
C GLU A 86 4.42 -40.34 -12.36
N GLY A 87 5.05 -40.92 -13.38
CA GLY A 87 4.34 -41.75 -14.37
C GLY A 87 3.55 -40.96 -15.42
N ALA A 88 3.56 -39.63 -15.41
CA ALA A 88 2.91 -38.84 -16.46
C ALA A 88 3.69 -38.93 -17.79
N GLU A 89 2.96 -39.13 -18.89
CA GLU A 89 3.53 -39.17 -20.23
C GLU A 89 3.88 -37.77 -20.73
N ARG A 90 5.06 -37.64 -21.33
CA ARG A 90 5.51 -36.44 -22.01
C ARG A 90 4.94 -36.41 -23.41
N VAL A 91 4.48 -35.25 -23.87
CA VAL A 91 3.97 -35.06 -25.23
C VAL A 91 4.98 -34.33 -26.11
N ASP A 92 5.08 -34.75 -27.36
CA ASP A 92 5.79 -34.03 -28.41
C ASP A 92 4.88 -32.96 -29.07
N LEU A 93 5.33 -32.39 -30.20
CA LEU A 93 4.60 -31.37 -30.95
C LEU A 93 3.29 -31.88 -31.55
N GLU A 94 3.27 -33.14 -31.94
CA GLU A 94 2.14 -33.80 -32.60
C GLU A 94 1.19 -34.46 -31.60
N GLY A 95 1.58 -34.50 -30.32
CA GLY A 95 0.81 -35.09 -29.23
C GLY A 95 1.12 -36.56 -28.97
N ASN A 96 2.18 -37.11 -29.58
CA ASN A 96 2.61 -38.48 -29.31
C ASN A 96 3.38 -38.57 -27.97
N PRO A 97 3.32 -39.73 -27.30
CA PRO A 97 4.09 -39.97 -26.08
C PRO A 97 5.58 -40.02 -26.39
N ALA A 98 6.35 -39.17 -25.74
CA ALA A 98 7.79 -38.98 -25.93
C ALA A 98 8.56 -39.15 -24.60
N GLY A 99 8.20 -40.19 -23.85
CA GLY A 99 8.82 -40.58 -22.58
C GLY A 99 7.93 -40.32 -21.36
N VAL A 100 8.39 -40.74 -20.19
CA VAL A 100 7.66 -40.65 -18.92
C VAL A 100 8.43 -39.77 -17.93
N ILE A 101 7.72 -39.10 -17.02
CA ILE A 101 8.35 -38.37 -15.92
C ILE A 101 8.80 -39.35 -14.84
N ASP A 102 10.07 -39.21 -14.47
CA ASP A 102 10.69 -39.94 -13.37
C ASP A 102 10.29 -39.39 -11.98
N ALA A 103 10.39 -40.21 -10.94
CA ALA A 103 10.03 -39.87 -9.58
C ALA A 103 10.79 -38.63 -9.07
N ASP A 104 12.08 -38.53 -9.35
CA ASP A 104 12.92 -37.38 -8.94
C ASP A 104 12.44 -36.07 -9.56
N GLN A 105 12.02 -36.12 -10.83
CA GLN A 105 11.52 -34.94 -11.54
C GLN A 105 10.16 -34.50 -11.01
N ALA A 106 9.30 -35.44 -10.65
CA ALA A 106 8.01 -35.15 -10.01
C ALA A 106 8.21 -34.51 -8.62
N LEU A 107 9.15 -35.03 -7.82
CA LEU A 107 9.50 -34.45 -6.52
C LEU A 107 10.02 -33.02 -6.65
N HIS A 108 10.93 -32.77 -7.59
CA HIS A 108 11.44 -31.42 -7.84
C HIS A 108 10.34 -30.45 -8.28
N ALA A 109 9.40 -30.90 -9.14
CA ALA A 109 8.26 -30.09 -9.56
C ALA A 109 7.34 -29.73 -8.38
N ALA A 110 7.05 -30.69 -7.50
CA ALA A 110 6.25 -30.47 -6.29
C ALA A 110 6.92 -29.50 -5.31
N GLN A 111 8.23 -29.61 -5.11
CA GLN A 111 9.02 -28.68 -4.29
C GLN A 111 8.99 -27.26 -4.87
N THR A 112 9.24 -27.12 -6.17
CA THR A 112 9.22 -25.82 -6.87
C THR A 112 7.85 -25.15 -6.77
N LEU A 113 6.77 -25.93 -6.88
CA LEU A 113 5.40 -25.44 -6.73
C LEU A 113 5.15 -24.93 -5.30
N ALA A 114 5.61 -25.65 -4.28
CA ALA A 114 5.47 -25.23 -2.89
C ALA A 114 6.26 -23.95 -2.59
N GLU A 115 7.49 -23.85 -3.08
CA GLU A 115 8.33 -22.66 -2.92
C GLU A 115 7.74 -21.44 -3.64
N SER A 116 7.30 -21.62 -4.89
CA SER A 116 6.67 -20.55 -5.68
C SER A 116 5.40 -20.01 -5.02
N LYS A 117 4.55 -20.90 -4.47
CA LYS A 117 3.36 -20.49 -3.70
C LYS A 117 3.72 -19.69 -2.45
N LYS A 118 4.74 -20.10 -1.70
CA LYS A 118 5.22 -19.36 -0.52
C LYS A 118 5.74 -17.98 -0.89
N MET A 119 6.60 -17.89 -1.90
CA MET A 119 7.17 -16.62 -2.37
C MET A 119 6.07 -15.63 -2.84
N VAL A 120 5.06 -16.12 -3.57
CA VAL A 120 3.94 -15.29 -4.03
C VAL A 120 3.07 -14.85 -2.85
N ALA A 121 2.81 -15.73 -1.88
CA ALA A 121 2.05 -15.38 -0.69
C ALA A 121 2.76 -14.30 0.15
N GLU A 122 4.07 -14.42 0.33
CA GLU A 122 4.90 -13.42 1.04
C GLU A 122 4.90 -12.08 0.31
N ARG A 123 5.12 -12.07 -1.01
CA ARG A 123 5.07 -10.86 -1.82
C ARG A 123 3.70 -10.18 -1.74
N LYS A 124 2.61 -10.95 -1.82
CA LYS A 124 1.24 -10.44 -1.70
C LYS A 124 0.95 -9.89 -0.30
N ALA A 125 1.46 -10.55 0.74
CA ALA A 125 1.34 -10.06 2.12
C ALA A 125 2.09 -8.74 2.33
N GLN A 126 3.29 -8.59 1.75
CA GLN A 126 4.06 -7.35 1.78
C GLN A 126 3.33 -6.22 1.03
N GLN A 127 2.81 -6.49 -0.17
CA GLN A 127 2.01 -5.53 -0.95
C GLN A 127 0.76 -5.09 -0.18
N ARG A 128 -0.01 -6.01 0.38
CA ARG A 128 -1.20 -5.68 1.18
C ARG A 128 -0.85 -4.84 2.42
N LYS A 129 0.29 -5.09 3.07
CA LYS A 129 0.78 -4.26 4.19
C LYS A 129 1.15 -2.84 3.71
N ALA A 130 1.78 -2.71 2.55
CA ALA A 130 2.13 -1.41 1.96
C ALA A 130 0.87 -0.63 1.55
N GLU A 131 -0.05 -1.26 0.82
CA GLU A 131 -1.34 -0.68 0.42
C GLU A 131 -2.17 -0.25 1.62
N ARG A 132 -2.21 -1.06 2.68
CA ARG A 132 -2.91 -0.71 3.93
C ARG A 132 -2.30 0.53 4.57
N LYS A 133 -0.97 0.63 4.66
CA LYS A 133 -0.27 1.81 5.20
C LYS A 133 -0.58 3.06 4.37
N GLU A 134 -0.51 2.95 3.05
CA GLU A 134 -0.84 4.05 2.13
C GLU A 134 -2.31 4.48 2.25
N PHE A 135 -3.24 3.53 2.39
CA PHE A 135 -4.66 3.81 2.60
C PHE A 135 -4.91 4.57 3.92
N PHE A 136 -4.33 4.11 5.05
CA PHE A 136 -4.46 4.82 6.33
C PHE A 136 -3.80 6.21 6.30
N LYS A 137 -2.66 6.36 5.61
CA LYS A 137 -2.01 7.66 5.42
C LYS A 137 -2.90 8.62 4.61
N LYS A 138 -3.52 8.16 3.53
CA LYS A 138 -4.45 8.99 2.74
C LYS A 138 -5.68 9.38 3.56
N LYS A 139 -6.29 8.43 4.27
CA LYS A 139 -7.45 8.70 5.12
C LYS A 139 -7.16 9.72 6.23
N THR A 140 -6.02 9.60 6.91
CA THR A 140 -5.62 10.57 7.95
C THR A 140 -5.31 11.96 7.37
N LEU A 141 -4.78 12.07 6.15
CA LEU A 141 -4.62 13.35 5.47
C LEU A 141 -5.96 13.96 5.05
N GLU A 142 -6.91 13.16 4.58
CA GLU A 142 -8.26 13.63 4.24
C GLU A 142 -9.03 14.09 5.46
N GLU A 143 -8.99 13.35 6.57
CA GLU A 143 -9.60 13.74 7.84
C GLU A 143 -9.02 15.07 8.33
N ARG A 144 -7.69 15.24 8.32
CA ARG A 144 -7.04 16.52 8.66
C ARG A 144 -7.45 17.68 7.76
N LYS A 145 -7.65 17.44 6.46
CA LYS A 145 -8.11 18.48 5.51
C LYS A 145 -9.58 18.83 5.77
N ASN A 146 -10.42 17.85 6.06
CA ASN A 146 -11.84 18.06 6.29
C ASN A 146 -12.12 18.73 7.65
N ASP A 147 -11.35 18.38 8.68
CA ASP A 147 -11.38 19.06 9.99
C ASP A 147 -10.95 20.52 9.87
N ASN A 148 -9.92 20.82 9.05
CA ASN A 148 -9.48 22.19 8.82
C ASN A 148 -10.52 23.00 8.01
N ALA A 149 -11.21 22.37 7.05
CA ALA A 149 -12.28 22.99 6.28
C ALA A 149 -13.56 23.24 7.09
N THR A 150 -13.92 22.34 8.02
CA THR A 150 -15.05 22.54 8.95
C THR A 150 -14.70 23.49 10.11
N ALA A 151 -13.43 23.60 10.51
CA ALA A 151 -12.97 24.63 11.45
C ALA A 151 -13.03 26.05 10.87
N GLN A 152 -12.88 26.22 9.55
CA GLN A 152 -12.98 27.52 8.88
C GLN A 152 -14.43 27.91 8.48
N ARG A 153 -15.39 26.98 8.51
CA ARG A 153 -16.79 27.22 8.09
C ARG A 153 -17.82 27.30 9.20
N LYS A 154 -17.44 27.12 10.47
CA LYS A 154 -18.35 27.42 11.58
C LYS A 154 -18.35 28.93 11.82
N PRO A 155 -19.48 29.65 11.70
CA PRO A 155 -19.59 30.94 12.37
C PRO A 155 -19.32 30.66 13.84
N ARG A 156 -18.45 31.47 14.44
CA ARG A 156 -18.13 31.48 15.87
C ARG A 156 -19.42 31.62 16.67
N THR A 157 -20.10 30.53 16.93
CA THR A 157 -21.15 30.45 17.93
C THR A 157 -20.42 30.29 19.23
N GLU A 158 -20.29 31.41 19.93
CA GLU A 158 -19.94 31.44 21.35
C GLU A 158 -20.79 30.40 22.05
N LYS A 159 -20.13 29.33 22.52
CA LYS A 159 -20.73 28.44 23.49
C LYS A 159 -20.96 29.28 24.73
N VAL A 160 -22.18 29.79 24.86
CA VAL A 160 -22.74 30.33 26.10
C VAL A 160 -22.63 29.21 27.13
N LYS A 161 -21.53 29.23 27.89
CA LYS A 161 -21.46 28.56 29.17
C LYS A 161 -22.46 29.29 30.06
N LYS A 162 -23.46 28.54 30.49
CA LYS A 162 -24.40 28.80 31.57
C LYS A 162 -23.81 29.78 32.60
N PRO A 163 -24.49 30.88 32.95
CA PRO A 163 -23.92 31.90 33.82
C PRO A 163 -23.81 31.35 35.24
N GLU A 164 -22.59 31.01 35.65
CA GLU A 164 -22.26 30.97 37.08
C GLU A 164 -21.94 32.40 37.48
N ASN A 165 -22.84 32.96 38.29
CA ASN A 165 -22.77 34.32 38.80
C ASN A 165 -21.40 34.61 39.42
N LEU A 166 -20.62 35.44 38.74
CA LEU A 166 -19.48 36.15 39.33
C LEU A 166 -19.97 37.56 39.60
N THR A 167 -20.45 37.78 40.83
CA THR A 167 -20.78 39.12 41.32
C THR A 167 -19.49 39.87 41.61
N ALA A 168 -19.30 41.01 40.96
CA ALA A 168 -18.24 41.95 41.31
C ALA A 168 -18.43 42.38 42.77
N ILE A 169 -17.34 42.37 43.54
CA ILE A 169 -17.36 42.76 44.95
C ILE A 169 -17.30 44.28 45.02
N ASP A 170 -18.30 44.88 45.66
CA ASP A 170 -18.29 46.28 46.04
C ASP A 170 -17.33 46.53 47.21
N THR A 171 -16.60 47.65 47.10
CA THR A 171 -15.37 48.02 47.81
C THR A 171 -15.50 48.29 49.32
N THR A 172 -16.49 47.73 50.03
CA THR A 172 -16.76 48.09 51.44
C THR A 172 -16.73 46.93 52.44
N GLU A 173 -16.52 45.68 52.03
CA GLU A 173 -16.52 44.52 52.94
C GLU A 173 -15.23 43.66 52.91
N ILE A 174 -14.11 44.22 52.44
CA ILE A 174 -12.83 43.49 52.44
C ILE A 174 -12.18 43.58 53.82
N THR A 175 -12.48 42.62 54.68
CA THR A 175 -11.78 42.42 55.96
C THR A 175 -10.63 41.41 55.81
N LYS A 176 -9.58 41.57 56.61
CA LYS A 176 -8.39 40.70 56.59
C LYS A 176 -8.81 39.26 56.86
N GLY A 177 -8.49 38.33 55.95
CA GLY A 177 -8.83 36.90 56.08
C GLY A 177 -9.93 36.38 55.14
N THR A 178 -10.56 37.23 54.33
CA THR A 178 -11.55 36.77 53.34
C THR A 178 -10.91 35.97 52.21
N LYS A 179 -11.51 34.83 51.85
CA LYS A 179 -11.13 34.03 50.69
C LYS A 179 -11.66 34.68 49.42
N VAL A 180 -10.77 35.16 48.57
CA VAL A 180 -11.05 35.82 47.29
C VAL A 180 -10.44 35.01 46.16
N LYS A 181 -11.02 35.08 44.96
CA LYS A 181 -10.45 34.53 43.73
C LYS A 181 -9.69 35.62 42.99
N VAL A 182 -8.42 35.38 42.71
CA VAL A 182 -7.53 36.31 41.99
C VAL A 182 -7.36 35.84 40.56
N LYS A 183 -7.52 36.75 39.59
CA LYS A 183 -7.24 36.46 38.19
C LYS A 183 -5.76 36.74 37.88
N ILE A 184 -5.00 35.68 37.62
CA ILE A 184 -3.57 35.75 37.28
C ILE A 184 -3.40 35.19 35.87
N GLY A 185 -3.08 36.08 34.91
CA GLY A 185 -3.02 35.73 33.49
C GLY A 185 -4.37 35.24 32.95
N SER A 186 -4.40 34.00 32.46
CA SER A 186 -5.61 33.34 31.92
C SER A 186 -6.33 32.44 32.92
N THR A 187 -5.85 32.34 34.17
CA THR A 187 -6.39 31.44 35.19
C THR A 187 -6.84 32.18 36.45
N VAL A 188 -7.93 31.71 37.06
CA VAL A 188 -8.47 32.26 38.31
C VAL A 188 -8.09 31.31 39.44
N GLN A 189 -7.45 31.82 40.49
CA GLN A 189 -6.97 31.02 41.62
C GLN A 189 -7.51 31.56 42.94
N ALA A 190 -7.78 30.68 43.91
CA ALA A 190 -8.21 31.09 45.24
C ALA A 190 -7.03 31.65 46.05
N ALA A 191 -7.28 32.75 46.76
CA ALA A 191 -6.34 33.45 47.62
C ALA A 191 -7.03 33.94 48.89
N THR A 192 -6.24 34.28 49.90
CA THR A 192 -6.69 34.88 51.15
C THR A 192 -6.08 36.27 51.27
N VAL A 193 -6.89 37.28 51.57
CA VAL A 193 -6.43 38.66 51.73
C VAL A 193 -5.71 38.82 53.08
N LEU A 194 -4.42 39.15 53.05
CA LEU A 194 -3.60 39.39 54.25
C LEU A 194 -3.68 40.85 54.71
N ALA A 195 -3.60 41.79 53.77
CA ALA A 195 -3.67 43.21 54.05
C ALA A 195 -4.31 43.97 52.89
N VAL A 196 -5.04 45.03 53.23
CA VAL A 196 -5.73 45.90 52.28
C VAL A 196 -5.14 47.30 52.44
N GLU A 197 -4.53 47.83 51.39
CA GLU A 197 -4.10 49.22 51.26
C GLU A 197 -5.05 49.97 50.31
N LYS A 198 -4.99 51.31 50.31
CA LYS A 198 -6.01 52.17 49.67
C LYS A 198 -6.34 51.79 48.22
N GLN A 199 -5.39 51.28 47.43
CA GLN A 199 -5.62 50.85 46.03
C GLN A 199 -5.04 49.47 45.67
N GLU A 200 -4.36 48.80 46.60
CA GLU A 200 -3.75 47.48 46.40
C GLU A 200 -4.05 46.58 47.59
N ALA A 201 -4.21 45.28 47.34
CA ALA A 201 -4.32 44.27 48.38
C ALA A 201 -3.15 43.29 48.31
N ARG A 202 -2.58 42.96 49.47
CA ARG A 202 -1.66 41.84 49.63
C ARG A 202 -2.47 40.57 49.82
N VAL A 203 -2.36 39.65 48.87
CA VAL A 203 -3.10 38.39 48.85
C VAL A 203 -2.13 37.22 48.83
N GLN A 204 -2.42 36.18 49.62
CA GLN A 204 -1.70 34.92 49.63
C GLN A 204 -2.52 33.87 48.89
N LEU A 205 -1.99 33.35 47.79
CA LEU A 205 -2.61 32.25 47.06
C LEU A 205 -2.60 30.97 47.90
N THR A 206 -3.49 30.02 47.61
CA THR A 206 -3.44 28.68 48.22
C THR A 206 -2.12 27.94 47.97
N SER A 207 -1.36 28.36 46.95
CA SER A 207 -0.01 27.88 46.66
C SER A 207 1.08 28.42 47.61
N GLY A 208 0.73 29.33 48.53
CA GLY A 208 1.66 29.96 49.46
C GLY A 208 2.38 31.19 48.92
N LEU A 209 2.18 31.54 47.64
CA LEU A 209 2.76 32.72 46.99
C LEU A 209 1.99 34.00 47.40
N ILE A 210 2.72 35.04 47.78
CA ILE A 210 2.16 36.34 48.19
C ILE A 210 2.36 37.34 47.04
N LEU A 211 1.28 37.97 46.58
CA LEU A 211 1.32 39.03 45.57
C LEU A 211 0.63 40.31 46.06
N ASN A 212 1.13 41.44 45.56
CA ASN A 212 0.41 42.71 45.56
C ASN A 212 -0.48 42.75 44.31
N VAL A 213 -1.78 42.96 44.51
CA VAL A 213 -2.78 42.87 43.44
C VAL A 213 -3.76 44.03 43.55
N THR A 214 -4.13 44.62 42.40
CA THR A 214 -5.13 45.69 42.34
C THR A 214 -6.55 45.12 42.45
N PHE A 215 -7.47 45.86 43.08
CA PHE A 215 -8.84 45.40 43.33
C PHE A 215 -9.60 44.97 42.07
N ASN A 216 -9.28 45.54 40.90
CA ASN A 216 -9.90 45.19 39.61
C ASN A 216 -9.63 43.74 39.16
N THR A 217 -8.71 43.04 39.83
CA THR A 217 -8.36 41.65 39.52
C THR A 217 -8.74 40.66 40.63
N LEU A 218 -9.46 41.15 41.66
CA LEU A 218 -10.04 40.36 42.74
C LEU A 218 -11.53 40.11 42.48
N PHE A 219 -11.93 38.86 42.65
CA PHE A 219 -13.29 38.36 42.47
C PHE A 219 -13.66 37.48 43.69
N VAL A 220 -14.93 37.22 43.97
CA VAL A 220 -15.39 36.28 45.02
C VAL A 220 -16.18 35.16 44.35
#